data_AF-A0ABD7C7S3-F1
#
_entry.id   AF-A0ABD7C7S3-F1
#
_cell.length_a   1.000
_cell.length_b   1.000
_cell.length_c   1.000
_cell.angle_alpha   90.00
_cell.angle_beta   90.00
_cell.angle_gamma   90.00
#
_symmetry.space_group_name_H-M   'P 1'
#
loop_
_entity.id
_entity.type
_entity.pdbx_description
1 polymer ?
#
loop_
_entity_poly.entity_id
_entity_poly.type
_entity_poly.pdbx_seq_one_letter_code
_entity_poly.pdbx_strand_id
1 'polypeptide(L)' 'MNITDFLVMDGDGDEIWADPHGSNIAFTCFDCGYPVVADASENQRGSDEDCPAACRGCGVEYFLDLRLNSRKLYIHIV' A
#
# COMPACT_ATOMS: atom_id res chain seq x y z
N MET A 1 12.33 -7.04 0.15
CA MET A 1 11.03 -7.57 -0.31
C MET A 1 10.95 -7.41 -1.83
N ASN A 2 10.28 -8.32 -2.56
CA ASN A 2 9.92 -8.09 -3.97
C ASN A 2 8.43 -8.39 -4.17
N ILE A 3 7.66 -7.34 -4.45
CA ILE A 3 6.20 -7.34 -4.61
C ILE A 3 5.77 -7.07 -6.06
N THR A 4 6.71 -7.07 -7.02
CA THR A 4 6.37 -6.91 -8.44
C THR A 4 5.32 -7.94 -8.86
N ASP A 5 4.32 -7.46 -9.61
CA ASP A 5 3.16 -8.23 -10.10
C ASP A 5 2.29 -8.85 -8.98
N PHE A 6 2.29 -8.28 -7.77
CA PHE A 6 1.31 -8.66 -6.76
C PHE A 6 -0.08 -8.12 -7.13
N LEU A 7 -1.12 -8.90 -6.86
CA LEU A 7 -2.50 -8.42 -6.93
C LEU A 7 -2.75 -7.47 -5.75
N VAL A 8 -3.12 -6.24 -6.03
CA VAL A 8 -3.32 -5.21 -5.01
C VAL A 8 -4.81 -5.02 -4.76
N MET A 9 -5.18 -5.07 -3.48
CA MET A 9 -6.55 -4.93 -3.01
C MET A 9 -6.63 -3.84 -1.94
N ASP A 10 -7.81 -3.28 -1.71
CA ASP A 10 -8.08 -2.48 -0.50
C ASP A 10 -8.42 -3.37 0.71
N GLY A 11 -8.73 -2.75 1.84
CA GLY A 11 -9.07 -3.45 3.07
C GLY A 11 -10.38 -4.25 3.05
N ASP A 12 -11.28 -3.95 2.10
CA ASP A 12 -12.53 -4.69 1.89
C ASP A 12 -12.33 -5.89 0.95
N GLY A 13 -11.18 -5.95 0.28
CA GLY A 13 -10.83 -7.01 -0.65
C GLY A 13 -11.34 -6.76 -2.06
N ASP A 14 -11.51 -5.48 -2.44
CA ASP A 14 -11.72 -5.08 -3.82
C ASP A 14 -10.37 -4.78 -4.50
N GLU A 15 -10.23 -5.16 -5.77
CA GLU A 15 -9.01 -4.90 -6.55
C GLU A 15 -8.89 -3.40 -6.83
N ILE A 16 -7.70 -2.85 -6.61
CA ILE A 16 -7.42 -1.43 -6.84
C ILE A 16 -6.30 -1.23 -7.85
N TRP A 17 -6.38 -0.12 -8.58
CA TRP A 17 -5.32 0.29 -9.50
C TRP A 17 -4.11 0.79 -8.72
N ALA A 18 -3.04 0.00 -8.76
CA ALA A 18 -1.75 0.33 -8.16
C ALA A 18 -0.60 -0.23 -9.01
N ASP A 19 0.60 0.27 -8.78
CA ASP A 19 1.81 -0.11 -9.50
C ASP A 19 2.87 -0.64 -8.52
N PRO A 20 2.81 -1.92 -8.13
CA PRO A 20 3.81 -2.54 -7.27
C PRO A 20 5.06 -2.92 -8.07
N HIS A 21 6.22 -2.42 -7.65
CA HIS A 21 7.51 -2.68 -8.29
C HIS A 21 8.68 -2.71 -7.29
N GLY A 22 9.43 -3.82 -7.26
CA GLY A 22 10.49 -4.03 -6.29
C GLY A 22 9.91 -4.14 -4.89
N SER A 23 10.34 -3.32 -3.93
CA SER A 23 9.71 -3.22 -2.61
C SER A 23 8.65 -2.12 -2.52
N ASN A 24 8.54 -1.27 -3.55
CA ASN A 24 7.70 -0.08 -3.52
C ASN A 24 6.36 -0.32 -4.22
N ILE A 25 5.36 0.47 -3.84
CA ILE A 25 4.06 0.52 -4.51
C ILE A 25 3.58 1.96 -4.61
N ALA A 26 3.04 2.32 -5.77
CA ALA A 26 2.32 3.57 -5.98
C ALA A 26 0.82 3.32 -6.14
N PHE A 27 -0.01 4.15 -5.52
CA PHE A 27 -1.47 4.08 -5.61
C PHE A 27 -2.10 5.46 -5.39
N THR A 28 -3.37 5.63 -5.71
CA THR A 28 -4.11 6.86 -5.45
C THR A 28 -4.74 6.84 -4.07
N CYS A 29 -4.61 7.93 -3.32
CA CYS A 29 -5.35 8.14 -2.07
C CYS A 29 -6.86 7.93 -2.30
N PHE A 30 -7.47 7.08 -1.47
CA PHE A 30 -8.89 6.72 -1.55
C PHE A 30 -9.81 7.92 -1.28
N ASP A 31 -9.35 8.92 -0.52
CA ASP A 31 -10.15 10.09 -0.16
C ASP A 31 -10.02 11.25 -1.15
N CYS A 32 -8.78 11.61 -1.51
CA CYS A 32 -8.52 12.85 -2.28
C CYS A 32 -7.86 12.61 -3.64
N GLY A 33 -7.55 11.36 -4.01
CA GLY A 33 -6.92 11.02 -5.29
C GLY A 33 -5.44 11.40 -5.43
N TYR A 34 -4.83 12.05 -4.42
CA TYR A 34 -3.41 12.40 -4.44
C TYR A 34 -2.53 11.13 -4.50
N PRO A 35 -1.43 11.11 -5.26
CA PRO A 35 -0.57 9.94 -5.36
C PRO A 35 0.12 9.62 -4.02
N VAL A 36 0.06 8.35 -3.62
CA VAL A 36 0.69 7.80 -2.43
C VAL A 36 1.74 6.78 -2.85
N VAL A 37 2.85 6.75 -2.12
CA VAL A 37 3.92 5.76 -2.30
C VAL A 37 4.22 5.15 -0.94
N ALA A 38 4.31 3.83 -0.91
CA ALA A 38 4.69 3.03 0.25
C ALA A 38 5.78 2.02 -0.13
N ASP A 39 6.53 1.56 0.87
CA ASP A 39 7.55 0.52 0.76
C ASP A 39 7.20 -0.63 1.71
N ALA A 40 7.14 -1.84 1.17
CA ALA A 40 6.75 -3.05 1.86
C ALA A 40 7.92 -3.71 2.64
N SER A 41 9.08 -3.06 2.71
CA SER A 41 10.21 -3.49 3.54
C SER A 41 9.99 -3.07 4.99
N GLU A 42 10.42 -3.91 5.95
CA GLU A 42 10.22 -3.66 7.37
C GLU A 42 10.71 -2.27 7.83
N ASN A 43 9.94 -1.63 8.71
CA ASN A 43 10.20 -0.29 9.25
C ASN A 43 10.33 0.81 8.19
N GLN A 44 9.70 0.63 7.03
CA GLN A 44 9.63 1.65 6.00
C GLN A 44 8.24 2.28 5.96
N ARG A 45 8.13 3.38 5.21
CA ARG A 45 6.86 4.09 5.06
C ARG A 45 5.79 3.20 4.44
N GLY A 46 4.71 2.99 5.16
CA GLY A 46 3.58 2.12 4.85
C GLY A 46 3.80 0.64 5.15
N SER A 47 4.94 0.22 5.74
CA SER A 47 5.22 -1.21 5.92
C SER A 47 4.25 -1.90 6.88
N ASP A 48 3.68 -1.14 7.82
CA ASP A 48 2.82 -1.60 8.90
C ASP A 48 2.08 -0.39 9.51
N GLU A 49 1.17 -0.66 10.46
CA GLU A 49 0.37 0.35 11.19
C GLU A 49 1.23 1.33 12.00
N ASP A 50 2.42 0.91 12.46
CA ASP A 50 3.32 1.75 13.26
C ASP A 50 4.16 2.70 12.38
N CYS A 51 4.35 2.34 11.11
CA CYS A 51 5.10 3.11 10.12
C CYS A 51 4.21 3.54 8.94
N PRO A 52 3.12 4.31 9.11
CA PRO A 52 2.15 4.52 8.04
C PRO A 52 2.66 5.38 6.88
N ALA A 53 2.04 5.20 5.72
CA ALA A 53 2.17 6.05 4.55
C ALA A 53 1.12 7.15 4.55
N ALA A 54 1.41 8.28 5.20
CA ALA A 54 0.52 9.44 5.15
C ALA A 54 0.39 10.04 3.74
N CYS A 55 -0.85 10.25 3.29
CA CYS A 55 -1.18 11.00 2.09
C CYS A 55 -0.78 12.47 2.27
N ARG A 56 -0.01 13.02 1.32
CA ARG A 56 0.41 14.43 1.39
C ARG A 56 -0.68 15.43 0.99
N GLY A 57 -1.81 14.95 0.44
CA GLY A 57 -2.95 15.78 0.05
C GLY A 57 -3.92 16.05 1.21
N CYS A 58 -4.40 14.99 1.87
CA CYS A 58 -5.41 15.09 2.94
C CYS A 58 -4.95 14.57 4.31
N GLY A 59 -3.78 13.93 4.40
CA GLY A 59 -3.25 13.40 5.66
C GLY A 59 -3.75 12.02 6.05
N VAL A 60 -4.68 11.40 5.32
CA VAL A 60 -5.11 10.01 5.59
C VAL A 60 -3.92 9.06 5.51
N GLU A 61 -3.88 8.07 6.39
CA GLU A 61 -2.73 7.19 6.60
C GLU A 61 -3.05 5.78 6.12
N TYR A 62 -2.06 5.13 5.49
CA TYR A 62 -2.19 3.80 4.93
C TYR A 62 -1.09 2.85 5.41
N PHE A 63 -1.37 1.56 5.45
CA PHE A 63 -0.34 0.52 5.61
C PHE A 63 -0.60 -0.69 4.69
N LEU A 64 0.46 -1.48 4.47
CA LEU A 64 0.47 -2.62 3.56
C LEU A 64 0.38 -3.94 4.36
N ASP A 65 -0.61 -4.80 4.06
CA ASP A 65 -0.68 -6.18 4.54
C ASP A 65 -0.33 -7.15 3.40
N LEU A 66 0.82 -7.79 3.52
CA LEU A 66 1.39 -8.69 2.51
C LEU A 66 0.95 -10.15 2.73
N ARG A 67 0.35 -10.74 1.70
CA ARG A 67 0.05 -12.18 1.65
C ARG A 67 0.97 -12.87 0.64
N LEU A 68 2.20 -13.16 1.07
CA LEU A 68 3.28 -13.67 0.21
C LEU A 68 2.89 -14.96 -0.54
N ASN A 69 2.22 -15.90 0.12
CA ASN A 69 1.85 -17.19 -0.49
C ASN A 69 0.85 -17.05 -1.64
N SER A 70 -0.02 -16.04 -1.60
CA SER A 70 -1.03 -15.79 -2.63
C SER A 70 -0.63 -14.66 -3.58
N ARG A 71 0.56 -14.06 -3.41
CA ARG A 71 1.01 -12.88 -4.15
C ARG A 71 -0.04 -11.75 -4.14
N LYS A 72 -0.64 -11.52 -2.97
CA LYS A 72 -1.59 -10.43 -2.74
C LYS A 72 -1.00 -9.40 -1.79
N LEU A 73 -1.37 -8.14 -2.00
CA LEU A 73 -1.08 -7.02 -1.12
C LEU A 73 -2.41 -6.33 -0.82
N TYR A 74 -2.69 -6.06 0.44
CA TYR A 74 -3.84 -5.30 0.89
C TYR A 74 -3.37 -3.93 1.37
N ILE A 75 -4.05 -2.87 0.95
CA ILE A 75 -3.81 -1.51 1.44
C ILE A 75 -4.95 -1.15 2.39
N HIS A 76 -4.61 -0.94 3.65
CA HIS A 76 -5.56 -0.55 4.69
C HIS A 76 -5.39 0.93 5.03
N ILE A 77 -6.49 1.57 5.41
CA ILE A 77 -6.47 2.86 6.12
C ILE A 77 -6.21 2.56 7.60
N VAL A 78 -5.38 3.38 8.25
CA VAL A 78 -5.13 3.32 9.71
C VAL A 78 -6.38 3.70 10.51
#